data_AF-A0A3M1AK47-F1
#
_entry.id   AF-A0A3M1AK47-F1
#
_cell.length_a   1.000
_cell.length_b   1.000
_cell.length_c   1.000
_cell.angle_alpha   90.00
_cell.angle_beta   90.00
_cell.angle_gamma   90.00
#
_symmetry.space_group_name_H-M   'P 1'
#
loop_
_entity.id
_entity.type
_entity.pdbx_description
1 polymer ?
#
loop_
_entity_poly.entity_id
_entity_poly.type
_entity_poly.pdbx_seq_one_letter_code
_entity_poly.pdbx_strand_id
1 'polypeptide(L)'
;PRSIWVELLLSKGMDAGQLANIERGFTLRRNQRWIAHTPVPGNAERWDFTAPTNLPEGDGKFRQSLLLIGPEGGFSPKEVESAREAGFAFLNLGPRRLRAETAAIVAASLLLNQFGDLQ
;
A
#
# COMPACT_ATOMS: atom_id res chain seq x y z
N PRO A 1 -2.62 -1.65 -25.20
CA PRO A 1 -2.66 -2.36 -23.90
C PRO A 1 -1.88 -1.57 -22.84
N ARG A 2 -2.55 -1.06 -21.80
CA ARG A 2 -1.95 -0.17 -20.80
C ARG A 2 -1.58 -0.97 -19.55
N SER A 3 -0.48 -1.71 -19.63
CA SER A 3 0.00 -2.53 -18.51
C SER A 3 0.42 -1.65 -17.32
N ILE A 4 -0.26 -1.81 -16.18
CA ILE A 4 0.25 -1.35 -14.88
C ILE A 4 1.14 -2.43 -14.31
N TRP A 5 2.32 -2.02 -13.84
CA TRP A 5 3.23 -2.87 -13.10
C TRP A 5 3.07 -2.61 -11.61
N VAL A 6 2.62 -3.62 -10.87
CA VAL A 6 2.59 -3.59 -9.41
C VAL A 6 3.81 -4.36 -8.92
N GLU A 7 4.70 -3.65 -8.22
CA GLU A 7 5.85 -4.26 -7.58
C GLU A 7 5.57 -4.51 -6.10
N LEU A 8 5.82 -5.75 -5.68
CA LEU A 8 5.53 -6.23 -4.35
C LEU A 8 6.80 -6.27 -3.51
N LEU A 9 6.81 -5.57 -2.38
CA LEU A 9 7.87 -5.66 -1.39
C LEU A 9 7.31 -6.15 -0.06
N LEU A 10 7.93 -7.21 0.45
CA LEU A 10 7.69 -7.68 1.81
C LEU A 10 8.55 -6.85 2.76
N SER A 11 7.92 -5.93 3.49
CA SER A 11 8.63 -5.10 4.47
C SER A 11 8.43 -5.68 5.86
N LYS A 12 9.51 -6.25 6.41
CA LYS A 12 9.61 -6.63 7.82
C LYS A 12 10.81 -5.92 8.44
N GLY A 13 10.55 -5.09 9.43
CA GLY A 13 11.55 -4.32 10.17
C GLY A 13 12.20 -3.18 9.36
N MET A 14 11.52 -2.64 8.34
CA MET A 14 12.08 -1.55 7.54
C MET A 14 11.91 -0.19 8.23
N ASP A 15 12.96 0.62 8.25
CA ASP A 15 12.90 2.03 8.69
C ASP A 15 12.65 3.00 7.52
N ALA A 16 12.38 4.27 7.86
CA ALA A 16 12.11 5.32 6.88
C ALA A 16 13.27 5.54 5.89
N GLY A 17 14.53 5.36 6.32
CA GLY A 17 15.69 5.48 5.45
C GLY A 17 15.78 4.33 4.43
N GLN A 18 15.44 3.12 4.85
CA GLN A 18 15.35 1.95 3.97
C GLN A 18 14.19 2.08 2.97
N LEU A 19 13.03 2.55 3.43
CA LEU A 19 11.89 2.86 2.56
C LEU A 19 12.21 3.96 1.54
N ALA A 20 12.92 5.01 1.97
CA ALA A 20 13.39 6.08 1.09
C ALA A 20 14.46 5.59 0.07
N ASN A 21 15.26 4.58 0.43
CA ASN A 21 16.25 4.00 -0.49
C ASN A 21 15.61 3.16 -1.59
N ILE A 22 14.50 2.48 -1.30
CA ILE A 22 13.69 1.81 -2.33
C ILE A 22 13.26 2.84 -3.39
N GLU A 23 12.96 4.09 -3.00
CA GLU A 23 12.62 5.17 -3.95
C GLU A 23 13.73 5.47 -4.96
N ARG A 24 15.01 5.32 -4.60
CA ARG A 24 16.11 5.65 -5.53
C ARG A 24 16.18 4.70 -6.72
N GLY A 25 15.61 3.49 -6.59
CA GLY A 25 15.48 2.53 -7.68
C GLY A 25 14.33 2.82 -8.64
N PHE A 26 13.36 3.66 -8.25
CA PHE A 26 12.13 3.88 -9.00
C PHE A 26 11.76 5.35 -9.13
N THR A 27 11.44 5.83 -10.34
CA THR A 27 10.90 7.19 -10.55
C THR A 27 9.41 7.26 -10.18
N LEU A 28 9.04 6.83 -8.96
CA LEU A 28 7.66 6.79 -8.49
C LEU A 28 7.26 8.09 -7.80
N ARG A 29 6.12 8.64 -8.24
CA ARG A 29 5.47 9.76 -7.56
C ARG A 29 4.89 9.28 -6.22
N ARG A 30 4.71 10.19 -5.25
CA ARG A 30 4.12 9.88 -3.94
C ARG A 30 2.75 9.17 -4.05
N ASN A 31 1.96 9.52 -5.07
CA ASN A 31 0.65 8.92 -5.34
C ASN A 31 0.69 7.49 -5.95
N GLN A 32 1.86 6.89 -6.10
CA GLN A 32 2.06 5.54 -6.67
C GLN A 32 2.62 4.55 -5.63
N ARG A 33 2.56 4.89 -4.35
CA ARG A 33 3.17 4.15 -3.24
C ARG A 33 2.08 3.70 -2.28
N TRP A 34 2.05 2.41 -1.97
CA TRP A 34 0.95 1.79 -1.25
C TRP A 34 1.46 0.91 -0.13
N ILE A 35 0.85 1.01 1.04
CA ILE A 35 1.04 0.07 2.15
C ILE A 35 -0.28 -0.63 2.43
N ALA A 36 -0.33 -1.95 2.24
CA ALA A 36 -1.55 -2.71 2.47
C ALA A 36 -1.58 -3.22 3.91
N HIS A 37 -2.61 -2.80 4.65
CA HIS A 37 -2.74 -3.13 6.05
C HIS A 37 -4.18 -3.53 6.39
N THR A 38 -4.31 -4.23 7.51
CA THR A 38 -5.58 -4.41 8.20
C THR A 38 -5.72 -3.35 9.29
N PRO A 39 -6.92 -3.07 9.83
CA PRO A 39 -7.11 -2.08 10.87
C PRO A 39 -6.16 -2.34 12.06
N VAL A 40 -5.40 -1.32 12.45
CA VAL A 40 -4.53 -1.39 13.63
C VAL A 40 -5.41 -1.26 14.88
N PRO A 41 -5.42 -2.24 15.81
CA PRO A 41 -6.19 -2.11 17.04
C PRO A 41 -5.69 -0.93 17.87
N GLY A 42 -6.61 -0.05 18.31
CA GLY A 42 -6.29 1.09 19.17
C GLY A 42 -6.15 2.45 18.48
N ASN A 43 -6.23 2.51 17.14
CA ASN A 43 -6.34 3.78 16.41
C ASN A 43 -7.75 3.88 15.79
N ALA A 44 -8.75 4.04 16.66
CA ALA A 44 -10.18 4.13 16.31
C ALA A 44 -10.56 5.50 15.71
N GLU A 45 -9.62 6.44 15.63
CA GLU A 45 -9.90 7.73 15.04
C GLU A 45 -9.82 7.63 13.51
N ARG A 46 -11.02 7.45 12.93
CA ARG A 46 -11.42 8.07 11.67
C ARG A 46 -10.88 7.40 10.40
N TRP A 47 -11.29 6.15 10.18
CA TRP A 47 -11.08 5.48 8.90
C TRP A 47 -12.41 4.94 8.37
N ASP A 48 -12.93 5.57 7.32
CA ASP A 48 -14.10 5.07 6.60
C ASP A 48 -13.76 3.70 5.97
N PHE A 49 -14.41 2.66 6.46
CA PHE A 49 -14.23 1.27 6.04
C PHE A 49 -14.87 0.96 4.67
N THR A 50 -15.59 1.91 4.09
CA THR A 50 -16.35 1.73 2.84
C THR A 50 -15.67 2.33 1.62
N ALA A 51 -14.62 3.13 1.81
CA ALA A 51 -13.77 3.63 0.73
C ALA A 51 -12.31 3.26 1.03
N PRO A 52 -11.46 2.92 0.03
CA PRO A 52 -10.02 2.82 0.24
C PRO A 52 -9.56 4.21 0.68
N THR A 53 -9.26 4.36 1.97
CA THR A 53 -9.50 5.61 2.70
C THR A 53 -8.54 6.75 2.37
N ASN A 54 -7.61 6.57 1.44
CA ASN A 54 -6.69 7.59 0.97
C ASN A 54 -6.17 7.26 -0.44
N LEU A 55 -7.06 6.93 -1.40
CA LEU A 55 -6.63 6.95 -2.79
C LEU A 55 -6.30 8.42 -3.15
N PRO A 56 -5.09 8.72 -3.64
CA PRO A 56 -4.75 10.07 -4.06
C PRO A 56 -5.68 10.48 -5.19
N GLU A 57 -6.38 11.61 -5.01
CA GLU A 57 -7.07 12.28 -6.10
C GLU A 57 -6.04 12.62 -7.19
N GLY A 58 -6.27 12.09 -8.38
CA GLY A 58 -5.40 12.22 -9.53
C GLY A 58 -6.08 11.61 -10.74
N ASP A 59 -5.57 11.93 -11.92
CA ASP A 59 -6.05 11.56 -13.27
C ASP A 59 -6.14 10.04 -13.56
N GLY A 60 -5.99 9.21 -12.52
CA GLY A 60 -6.39 7.81 -12.47
C GLY A 60 -5.45 6.86 -13.20
N LYS A 61 -4.28 7.32 -13.65
CA LYS A 61 -3.44 6.55 -14.57
C LYS A 61 -1.97 6.67 -14.25
N PHE A 62 -1.41 5.59 -13.73
CA PHE A 62 0.03 5.43 -13.57
C PHE A 62 0.49 4.09 -14.09
N ARG A 63 1.70 4.04 -14.67
CA ARG A 63 2.25 2.81 -15.27
C ARG A 63 2.87 1.87 -14.24
N GLN A 64 3.18 2.37 -13.06
CA GLN A 64 3.90 1.64 -12.03
C GLN A 64 3.32 1.98 -10.65
N SER A 65 3.34 1.00 -9.76
CA SER A 65 2.97 1.14 -8.36
C SER A 65 3.85 0.27 -7.50
N LEU A 66 4.24 0.80 -6.35
CA LEU A 66 4.95 0.06 -5.32
C LEU A 66 3.98 -0.30 -4.20
N LEU A 67 3.94 -1.57 -3.84
CA LEU A 67 3.05 -2.11 -2.83
C LEU A 67 3.85 -2.80 -1.72
N LEU A 68 3.78 -2.26 -0.52
CA LEU A 68 4.29 -2.90 0.70
C LEU A 68 3.24 -3.82 1.28
N ILE A 69 3.62 -5.08 1.48
CA ILE A 69 2.83 -6.06 2.20
C ILE A 69 3.55 -6.46 3.48
N GLY A 70 2.82 -6.38 4.58
CA GLY A 70 3.33 -6.72 5.90
C GLY A 70 3.33 -8.22 6.15
N PRO A 71 4.09 -8.68 7.15
CA PRO A 71 4.03 -10.06 7.63
C PRO A 71 2.67 -10.36 8.28
N GLU A 72 2.39 -11.63 8.58
CA GLU A 72 1.11 -12.06 9.20
C GLU A 72 0.76 -11.35 10.52
N GLY A 73 1.77 -10.81 11.21
CA GLY A 73 1.64 -10.00 12.42
C GLY A 73 1.25 -8.53 12.17
N GLY A 74 1.16 -8.10 10.92
CA GLY A 74 0.99 -6.71 10.53
C GLY A 74 2.29 -5.91 10.64
N PHE A 75 2.18 -4.61 10.38
CA PHE A 75 3.27 -3.66 10.58
C PHE A 75 3.34 -3.21 12.04
N SER A 76 4.54 -3.00 12.54
CA SER A 76 4.73 -2.28 13.79
C SER A 76 4.32 -0.81 13.64
N PRO A 77 3.94 -0.12 14.73
CA PRO A 77 3.65 1.32 14.68
C PRO A 77 4.79 2.16 14.09
N LYS A 78 6.04 1.74 14.31
CA LYS A 78 7.22 2.41 13.75
C LYS A 78 7.32 2.27 12.24
N GLU A 79 7.01 1.10 11.69
CA GLU A 79 6.98 0.87 10.23
C GLU A 79 5.85 1.65 9.57
N VAL A 80 4.67 1.72 10.23
CA VAL A 80 3.54 2.54 9.77
C VAL A 80 3.93 4.01 9.70
N GLU A 81 4.55 4.55 10.74
CA GLU A 81 4.98 5.95 10.75
C GLU A 81 6.09 6.20 9.70
N SER A 82 7.05 5.28 9.58
CA SER A 82 8.10 5.36 8.55
C SER A 82 7.52 5.38 7.13
N ALA A 83 6.49 4.56 6.86
CA ALA A 83 5.80 4.55 5.58
C ALA A 83 5.03 5.86 5.34
N ARG A 84 4.41 6.43 6.38
CA ARG A 84 3.74 7.73 6.31
C ARG A 84 4.73 8.86 5.97
N GLU A 85 5.88 8.89 6.65
CA GLU A 85 6.96 9.85 6.39
C GLU A 85 7.54 9.72 4.98
N ALA A 86 7.65 8.48 4.47
CA ALA A 86 8.03 8.17 3.10
C ALA A 86 6.91 8.43 2.06
N GLY A 87 5.75 8.92 2.48
CA GLY A 87 4.65 9.32 1.61
C GLY A 87 3.88 8.15 0.98
N PHE A 88 3.81 7.00 1.65
CA PHE A 88 2.95 5.90 1.24
C PHE A 88 1.48 6.20 1.52
N ALA A 89 0.62 5.88 0.55
CA ALA A 89 -0.82 5.83 0.74
C ALA A 89 -1.23 4.50 1.37
N PHE A 90 -2.26 4.56 2.22
CA PHE A 90 -2.69 3.42 3.01
C PHE A 90 -3.83 2.70 2.30
N LEU A 91 -3.61 1.42 2.00
CA LEU A 91 -4.59 0.54 1.37
C LEU A 91 -5.20 -0.39 2.44
N ASN A 92 -6.45 -0.16 2.78
CA ASN A 92 -7.18 -0.96 3.76
C ASN A 92 -7.75 -2.23 3.11
N LEU A 93 -7.41 -3.40 3.65
CA LEU A 93 -7.88 -4.71 3.15
C LEU A 93 -9.12 -5.24 3.90
N GLY A 94 -9.77 -4.37 4.69
CA GLY A 94 -10.93 -4.70 5.50
C GLY A 94 -10.57 -5.32 6.85
N PRO A 95 -11.58 -5.72 7.64
CA PRO A 95 -11.42 -6.08 9.05
C PRO A 95 -10.80 -7.46 9.30
N ARG A 96 -10.67 -8.29 8.26
CA ARG A 96 -10.19 -9.66 8.38
C ARG A 96 -8.66 -9.69 8.30
N ARG A 97 -8.01 -10.39 9.22
CA ARG A 97 -6.58 -10.70 9.07
C ARG A 97 -6.38 -11.64 7.90
N LEU A 98 -5.72 -11.14 6.85
CA LEU A 98 -5.32 -11.89 5.69
C LEU A 98 -3.90 -12.46 5.89
N ARG A 99 -3.63 -13.63 5.32
CA ARG A 99 -2.26 -14.13 5.16
C ARG A 99 -1.50 -13.21 4.20
N ALA A 100 -0.18 -13.13 4.31
CA ALA A 100 0.63 -12.18 3.54
C ALA A 100 0.41 -12.35 2.02
N GLU A 101 0.33 -13.57 1.54
CA GLU A 101 0.10 -13.92 0.14
C GLU A 101 -1.30 -13.50 -0.32
N THR A 102 -2.32 -13.72 0.53
CA THR A 102 -3.69 -13.28 0.24
C THR A 102 -3.79 -11.75 0.23
N ALA A 103 -3.13 -11.09 1.18
CA ALA A 103 -3.07 -9.63 1.25
C ALA A 103 -2.44 -9.05 -0.02
N ALA A 104 -1.35 -9.64 -0.50
CA ALA A 104 -0.69 -9.26 -1.74
C ALA A 104 -1.62 -9.35 -2.95
N ILE A 105 -2.30 -10.49 -3.11
CA ILE A 105 -3.24 -10.70 -4.24
C ILE A 105 -4.39 -9.69 -4.17
N VAL A 106 -5.06 -9.56 -3.03
CA VAL A 106 -6.19 -8.64 -2.87
C VAL A 106 -5.77 -7.19 -3.12
N ALA A 107 -4.64 -6.76 -2.54
CA ALA A 107 -4.13 -5.42 -2.71
C ALA A 107 -3.79 -5.11 -4.18
N ALA A 108 -3.09 -6.03 -4.86
CA ALA A 108 -2.78 -5.88 -6.28
C ALA A 108 -4.05 -5.82 -7.14
N SER A 109 -5.05 -6.67 -6.86
CA SER A 109 -6.34 -6.64 -7.56
C SER A 109 -7.07 -5.30 -7.37
N LEU A 110 -7.05 -4.72 -6.17
CA LEU A 110 -7.65 -3.41 -5.91
C LEU A 110 -6.97 -2.30 -6.72
N LEU A 111 -5.64 -2.29 -6.76
CA LEU A 111 -4.88 -1.32 -7.55
C LEU A 111 -5.11 -1.49 -9.06
N LEU A 112 -5.16 -2.72 -9.55
CA LEU A 112 -5.43 -3.02 -10.96
C LEU A 112 -6.86 -2.69 -11.38
N ASN A 113 -7.85 -2.89 -10.50
CA ASN A 113 -9.24 -2.51 -10.74
C ASN A 113 -9.42 -0.98 -10.77
N GLN A 114 -8.72 -0.27 -9.88
CA GLN A 114 -8.88 1.16 -9.75
C GLN A 114 -8.10 1.96 -10.81
N PHE A 115 -6.89 1.53 -11.14
CA PHE A 115 -5.97 2.29 -11.97
C PHE A 115 -5.62 1.58 -13.28
N GLY A 116 -5.76 0.25 -13.30
CA GLY A 116 -5.44 -0.58 -14.45
C GLY A 116 -6.66 -0.90 -15.32
N ASP A 117 -6.58 -2.05 -15.99
CA ASP A 117 -7.57 -2.49 -16.97
C ASP A 117 -8.39 -3.70 -16.46
N LEU A 118 -8.38 -3.99 -15.15
CA LEU A 118 -9.19 -5.07 -14.56
C LEU A 118 -10.67 -4.63 -14.50
N GLN A 119 -11.59 -5.44 -15.04
CA GLN A 119 -13.04 -5.15 -15.10
C GLN A 119 -13.85 -6.10 -14.21
#